data_AF-A0A917J314-F1
#
_entry.id   AF-A0A917J314-F1
#
_cell.length_a   1.000
_cell.length_b   1.000
_cell.length_c   1.000
_cell.angle_alpha   90.00
_cell.angle_beta   90.00
_cell.angle_gamma   90.00
#
_symmetry.space_group_name_H-M   'P 1'
#
loop_
_entity.id
_entity.type
_entity.pdbx_description
1 polymer ?
#
loop_
_entity_poly.entity_id
_entity_poly.type
_entity_poly.pdbx_seq_one_letter_code
_entity_poly.pdbx_strand_id
1 'polypeptide(L)'
;MKIYIFLQLFTVFIVLVFSCKKDQYLAPDISGVNADTIVLNIGDKTVLAPNITNLRGNSYTWLVNGKEVAAGKVNYTFEATKSGNFEVTFKVDNKGGSAKQSYQIQVQAPVIITLNNAFTVPLSEVLEIMPEVTGPAGADYVYEWLIGDSIISKNRAISFISPASGAYAVTFRVTAGKQVATATSNITVVAAQYVKNAYTVLEYAPAPGKFHNWSVIGDKELWDLGFEHPLAYNDFLAKATALRKGDLYASLFLGSWGGSATFQFDHTVVNAPGKTDLELTATYSNRDLPAIYVAYDRNKNGKPDEDEWYEIKNTDYGLEDTASYELTFTYLKTETDSRRVYTYYNWIDNKSEPAQGEILTNKTFNSSKTPDGNLSTRGFFPGCYMDINTKQMVLLNGWKESFSRKGKRITRDLTGANPFSQKLNIDIDMAVNEKGEAVQLPGINFIKIRKVVYPYVQDFINNGGKLMDYNMEEGRMLQVGAIVDRNLKS
;
A
#
# COMPACT_ATOMS: atom_id res chain seq x y z
N MET A 1 -10.80 138.88 48.47
CA MET A 1 -9.49 138.64 49.10
C MET A 1 -9.69 137.65 50.24
N LYS A 2 -9.05 136.45 50.20
CA LYS A 2 -8.98 135.46 51.31
C LYS A 2 -10.36 134.83 51.71
N ILE A 3 -10.53 133.61 52.24
CA ILE A 3 -9.58 132.59 52.75
C ILE A 3 -10.24 131.16 52.82
N TYR A 4 -9.46 130.10 52.53
CA TYR A 4 -9.48 128.68 53.01
C TYR A 4 -10.71 127.69 53.05
N ILE A 5 -10.40 126.41 52.68
CA ILE A 5 -10.67 125.10 53.38
C ILE A 5 -12.08 124.43 53.21
N PHE A 6 -12.28 123.08 53.06
CA PHE A 6 -11.34 121.91 53.06
C PHE A 6 -11.69 120.70 52.14
N LEU A 7 -10.69 119.79 52.07
CA LEU A 7 -10.52 118.37 51.69
C LEU A 7 -11.66 117.34 51.99
N GLN A 8 -11.87 116.37 51.08
CA GLN A 8 -11.77 114.91 51.39
C GLN A 8 -11.53 114.05 50.14
N LEU A 9 -10.66 113.03 50.29
CA LEU A 9 -10.17 112.12 49.25
C LEU A 9 -10.55 110.68 49.63
N PHE A 10 -11.09 109.90 48.71
CA PHE A 10 -11.13 108.44 48.82
C PHE A 10 -10.88 107.82 47.45
N THR A 11 -9.77 107.08 47.32
CA THR A 11 -9.29 106.57 46.03
C THR A 11 -9.67 105.09 45.89
N VAL A 12 -10.37 104.73 44.82
CA VAL A 12 -10.81 103.35 44.57
C VAL A 12 -9.64 102.50 44.05
N PHE A 13 -9.37 101.38 44.72
CA PHE A 13 -8.33 100.43 44.34
C PHE A 13 -8.93 99.31 43.46
N ILE A 14 -8.67 99.33 42.16
CA ILE A 14 -9.16 98.30 41.23
C ILE A 14 -8.13 97.16 41.14
N VAL A 15 -8.49 96.00 41.68
CA VAL A 15 -7.71 94.76 41.55
C VAL A 15 -8.11 94.03 40.27
N LEU A 16 -7.25 94.04 39.26
CA LEU A 16 -7.40 93.21 38.06
C LEU A 16 -6.95 91.78 38.35
N VAL A 17 -7.91 90.89 38.64
CA VAL A 17 -7.64 89.45 38.77
C VAL A 17 -7.56 88.82 37.38
N PHE A 18 -6.35 88.62 36.86
CA PHE A 18 -6.13 87.78 35.68
C PHE A 18 -6.45 86.32 36.00
N SER A 19 -7.68 85.91 35.73
CA SER A 19 -8.09 84.51 35.77
C SER A 19 -7.44 83.75 34.62
N CYS A 20 -6.26 83.18 34.88
CA CYS A 20 -5.68 82.15 34.01
C CYS A 20 -6.62 80.94 34.03
N LYS A 21 -7.44 80.78 32.98
CA LYS A 21 -8.02 79.47 32.67
C LYS A 21 -6.84 78.51 32.44
N LYS A 22 -6.52 77.70 33.45
CA LYS A 22 -5.61 76.57 33.26
C LYS A 22 -6.21 75.69 32.17
N ASP A 23 -5.48 75.55 31.07
CA ASP A 23 -5.81 74.58 30.04
C ASP A 23 -5.96 73.19 30.69
N GLN A 24 -7.18 72.66 30.70
CA GLN A 24 -7.41 71.28 31.11
C GLN A 24 -6.94 70.35 29.99
N TYR A 25 -6.08 69.40 30.36
CA TYR A 25 -5.67 68.28 29.53
C TYR A 25 -6.33 67.03 30.12
N LEU A 26 -7.14 66.35 29.32
CA LEU A 26 -7.69 65.03 29.69
C LEU A 26 -6.68 63.95 29.30
N ALA A 27 -6.56 62.90 30.12
CA ALA A 27 -5.72 61.76 29.79
C ALA A 27 -6.16 61.14 28.44
N PRO A 28 -5.20 60.70 27.60
CA PRO A 28 -5.54 60.02 26.36
C PRO A 28 -6.17 58.66 26.67
N ASP A 29 -7.05 58.20 25.79
CA ASP A 29 -7.67 56.87 25.87
C ASP A 29 -7.58 56.18 24.50
N ILE A 30 -7.40 54.86 24.50
CA ILE A 30 -7.15 54.04 23.30
C ILE A 30 -8.30 53.03 23.14
N SER A 31 -8.88 52.96 21.94
CA SER A 31 -10.02 52.10 21.65
C SER A 31 -9.94 51.43 20.27
N GLY A 32 -10.82 50.45 20.05
CA GLY A 32 -10.96 49.74 18.76
C GLY A 32 -9.85 48.74 18.45
N VAL A 33 -9.12 48.26 19.46
CA VAL A 33 -8.09 47.23 19.31
C VAL A 33 -8.64 45.89 19.82
N ASN A 34 -8.62 44.88 18.95
CA ASN A 34 -9.04 43.53 19.30
C ASN A 34 -7.93 42.82 20.10
N ALA A 35 -8.30 41.90 21.00
CA ALA A 35 -7.38 41.13 21.84
C ALA A 35 -6.75 39.92 21.12
N ASP A 36 -7.28 39.55 19.95
CA ASP A 36 -6.81 38.42 19.15
C ASP A 36 -5.35 38.59 18.68
N THR A 37 -4.63 37.46 18.62
CA THR A 37 -3.24 37.43 18.14
C THR A 37 -3.18 37.57 16.62
N ILE A 38 -2.39 38.51 16.13
CA ILE A 38 -2.15 38.69 14.69
C ILE A 38 -1.11 37.65 14.24
N VAL A 39 -1.52 36.70 13.41
CA VAL A 39 -0.62 35.68 12.86
C VAL A 39 -0.10 36.12 11.48
N LEU A 40 1.22 36.18 11.33
CA LEU A 40 1.94 36.61 10.12
C LEU A 40 2.95 35.54 9.68
N ASN A 41 3.28 35.53 8.39
CA ASN A 41 4.42 34.79 7.83
C ASN A 41 5.63 35.72 7.69
N ILE A 42 6.82 35.16 7.49
CA ILE A 42 8.00 35.98 7.18
C ILE A 42 7.77 36.73 5.85
N GLY A 43 8.01 38.04 5.86
CA GLY A 43 7.76 38.96 4.75
C GLY A 43 6.41 39.68 4.79
N ASP A 44 5.44 39.20 5.57
CA ASP A 44 4.15 39.88 5.73
C ASP A 44 4.32 41.26 6.41
N LYS A 45 3.45 42.20 6.06
CA LYS A 45 3.35 43.53 6.68
C LYS A 45 1.95 43.77 7.19
N THR A 46 1.82 44.34 8.38
CA THR A 46 0.53 44.74 8.97
C THR A 46 0.60 46.17 9.49
N VAL A 47 -0.49 46.92 9.31
CA VAL A 47 -0.62 48.30 9.80
C VAL A 47 -1.44 48.30 11.07
N LEU A 48 -0.81 48.69 12.17
CA LEU A 48 -1.45 48.90 13.46
C LEU A 48 -1.92 50.36 13.54
N ALA A 49 -3.23 50.57 13.69
CA ALA A 49 -3.88 51.87 13.67
C ALA A 49 -4.84 52.01 14.88
N PRO A 50 -4.34 52.39 16.07
CA PRO A 50 -5.17 52.58 17.26
C PRO A 50 -6.07 53.82 17.13
N ASN A 51 -7.30 53.75 17.62
CA ASN A 51 -8.15 54.94 17.76
C ASN A 51 -7.85 55.61 19.10
N ILE A 52 -7.73 56.94 19.11
CA ILE A 52 -7.30 57.72 20.27
C ILE A 52 -8.28 58.86 20.52
N THR A 53 -8.71 59.05 21.77
CA THR A 53 -9.45 60.24 22.20
C THR A 53 -8.56 61.19 23.02
N ASN A 54 -9.03 62.40 23.29
CA ASN A 54 -8.28 63.45 24.02
C ASN A 54 -6.92 63.79 23.39
N LEU A 55 -6.94 64.17 22.10
CA LEU A 55 -5.75 64.37 21.25
C LEU A 55 -4.83 65.57 21.61
N ARG A 56 -5.20 66.41 22.60
CA ARG A 56 -4.55 67.71 22.82
C ARG A 56 -3.18 67.55 23.48
N GLY A 57 -2.12 67.84 22.71
CA GLY A 57 -0.75 67.82 23.21
C GLY A 57 -0.19 66.42 23.44
N ASN A 58 -0.71 65.43 22.68
CA ASN A 58 -0.27 64.05 22.76
C ASN A 58 1.09 63.86 22.07
N SER A 59 1.92 63.01 22.68
CA SER A 59 3.12 62.42 22.09
C SER A 59 2.89 60.91 21.91
N TYR A 60 3.50 60.34 20.87
CA TYR A 60 3.24 58.96 20.43
C TYR A 60 4.54 58.17 20.34
N THR A 61 4.56 56.97 20.91
CA THR A 61 5.72 56.06 20.90
C THR A 61 5.26 54.64 20.57
N TRP A 62 6.01 53.95 19.72
CA TRP A 62 5.83 52.54 19.39
C TRP A 62 7.02 51.72 19.89
N LEU A 63 6.73 50.67 20.64
CA LEU A 63 7.69 49.72 21.20
C LEU A 63 7.48 48.34 20.56
N VAL A 64 8.56 47.61 20.28
CA VAL A 64 8.52 46.18 19.96
C VAL A 64 9.36 45.45 21.00
N ASN A 65 8.75 44.52 21.74
CA ASN A 65 9.35 43.82 22.88
C ASN A 65 10.04 44.79 23.87
N GLY A 66 9.36 45.91 24.16
CA GLY A 66 9.85 46.97 25.07
C GLY A 66 10.88 47.94 24.50
N LYS A 67 11.41 47.74 23.28
CA LYS A 67 12.35 48.65 22.63
C LYS A 67 11.65 49.62 21.69
N GLU A 68 11.97 50.91 21.76
CA GLU A 68 11.44 51.92 20.83
C GLU A 68 11.87 51.66 19.38
N VAL A 69 10.88 51.70 18.48
CA VAL A 69 11.05 51.50 17.03
C VAL A 69 10.53 52.67 16.19
N ALA A 70 9.60 53.47 16.71
CA ALA A 70 9.10 54.68 16.06
C ALA A 70 8.48 55.65 17.07
N ALA A 71 8.54 56.95 16.76
CA ALA A 71 7.92 58.01 17.53
C ALA A 71 7.19 59.02 16.63
N GLY A 72 6.27 59.80 17.22
CA GLY A 72 5.57 60.91 16.57
C GLY A 72 4.51 60.52 15.53
N LYS A 73 4.21 59.22 15.35
CA LYS A 73 3.20 58.71 14.41
C LYS A 73 2.15 57.90 15.15
N VAL A 74 0.88 58.10 14.78
CA VAL A 74 -0.26 57.32 15.33
C VAL A 74 -0.22 55.89 14.81
N ASN A 75 -0.01 55.69 13.50
CA ASN A 75 0.03 54.35 12.90
C ASN A 75 1.46 53.82 12.80
N TYR A 76 1.62 52.50 12.92
CA TYR A 76 2.89 51.79 12.75
C TYR A 76 2.71 50.58 11.82
N THR A 77 3.68 50.36 10.93
CA THR A 77 3.71 49.16 10.09
C THR A 77 4.71 48.17 10.68
N PHE A 78 4.22 47.04 11.16
CA PHE A 78 5.07 45.92 11.56
C PHE A 78 5.43 45.09 10.32
N GLU A 79 6.71 44.76 10.17
CA GLU A 79 7.23 43.93 9.08
C GLU A 79 7.87 42.67 9.64
N ALA A 80 7.33 41.52 9.25
CA ALA A 80 7.66 40.21 9.81
C ALA A 80 9.00 39.68 9.25
N THR A 81 10.12 40.22 9.72
CA THR A 81 11.47 39.82 9.25
C THR A 81 12.08 38.61 9.95
N LYS A 82 11.53 38.21 11.11
CA LYS A 82 12.01 37.08 11.91
C LYS A 82 10.83 36.36 12.58
N SER A 83 10.86 35.03 12.61
CA SER A 83 9.87 34.22 13.31
C SER A 83 9.98 34.34 14.84
N GLY A 84 8.83 34.28 15.52
CA GLY A 84 8.72 34.39 16.97
C GLY A 84 7.46 35.14 17.40
N ASN A 85 7.28 35.28 18.71
CA ASN A 85 6.22 36.09 19.29
C ASN A 85 6.75 37.50 19.57
N PHE A 86 5.95 38.51 19.26
CA PHE A 86 6.27 39.92 19.42
C PHE A 86 5.11 40.62 20.14
N GLU A 87 5.42 41.32 21.23
CA GLU A 87 4.52 42.32 21.79
C GLU A 87 4.85 43.66 21.14
N VAL A 88 3.87 44.25 20.45
CA VAL A 88 3.99 45.60 19.89
C VAL A 88 3.13 46.53 20.73
N THR A 89 3.74 47.46 21.47
CA THR A 89 3.03 48.36 22.38
C THR A 89 2.97 49.77 21.79
N PHE A 90 1.77 50.29 21.64
CA PHE A 90 1.54 51.72 21.42
C PHE A 90 1.44 52.43 22.76
N LYS A 91 2.11 53.58 22.90
CA LYS A 91 2.05 54.46 24.07
C LYS A 91 1.74 55.89 23.63
N VAL A 92 0.81 56.51 24.35
CA VAL A 92 0.43 57.91 24.16
C VAL A 92 0.47 58.64 25.49
N ASP A 93 1.12 59.81 25.53
CA ASP A 93 1.31 60.63 26.73
C ASP A 93 0.95 62.09 26.46
N ASN A 94 0.26 62.72 27.41
CA ASN A 94 0.03 64.17 27.44
C ASN A 94 0.07 64.69 28.89
N LYS A 95 -0.18 66.00 29.09
CA LYS A 95 -0.15 66.62 30.44
C LYS A 95 -1.26 66.14 31.39
N GLY A 96 -2.29 65.47 30.89
CA GLY A 96 -3.38 64.88 31.65
C GLY A 96 -3.15 63.41 32.05
N GLY A 97 -2.23 62.71 31.40
CA GLY A 97 -1.88 61.32 31.72
C GLY A 97 -1.30 60.52 30.54
N SER A 98 -1.26 59.20 30.70
CA SER A 98 -0.70 58.26 29.73
C SER A 98 -1.65 57.08 29.51
N ALA A 99 -1.71 56.57 28.28
CA ALA A 99 -2.36 55.30 27.96
C ALA A 99 -1.41 54.41 27.13
N LYS A 100 -1.63 53.10 27.23
CA LYS A 100 -0.89 52.09 26.46
C LYS A 100 -1.81 50.99 25.96
N GLN A 101 -1.49 50.42 24.81
CA GLN A 101 -2.16 49.25 24.26
C GLN A 101 -1.12 48.32 23.63
N SER A 102 -1.22 47.02 23.90
CA SER A 102 -0.37 46.01 23.27
C SER A 102 -1.12 45.23 22.20
N TYR A 103 -0.42 44.88 21.13
CA TYR A 103 -0.83 43.94 20.10
C TYR A 103 0.08 42.71 20.20
N GLN A 104 -0.50 41.52 20.25
CA GLN A 104 0.25 40.27 20.19
C GLN A 104 0.39 39.86 18.73
N ILE A 105 1.62 39.70 18.25
CA ILE A 105 1.93 39.28 16.88
C ILE A 105 2.76 37.99 16.93
N GLN A 106 2.26 36.94 16.29
CA GLN A 106 2.99 35.70 16.08
C GLN A 106 3.49 35.66 14.64
N VAL A 107 4.81 35.74 14.44
CA VAL A 107 5.43 35.47 13.14
C VAL A 107 5.80 34.00 13.06
N GLN A 108 5.17 33.27 12.15
CA GLN A 108 5.40 31.85 11.94
C GLN A 108 6.81 31.59 11.39
N ALA A 109 7.40 30.44 11.77
CA ALA A 109 8.63 29.95 11.17
C ALA A 109 8.40 29.59 9.69
N PRO A 110 9.41 29.74 8.82
CA PRO A 110 9.28 29.39 7.41
C PRO A 110 9.28 27.88 7.24
N VAL A 111 8.44 27.33 6.35
CA VAL A 111 8.52 25.92 5.95
C VAL A 111 9.82 25.71 5.16
N ILE A 112 10.68 24.82 5.65
CA ILE A 112 11.96 24.43 5.03
C ILE A 112 11.94 22.92 4.81
N ILE A 113 12.37 22.50 3.62
CA ILE A 113 12.49 21.10 3.21
C ILE A 113 13.98 20.77 3.06
N THR A 114 14.45 19.71 3.71
CA THR A 114 15.73 19.07 3.41
C THR A 114 15.46 17.79 2.62
N LEU A 115 15.95 17.72 1.38
CA LEU A 115 15.76 16.57 0.49
C LEU A 115 17.04 16.36 -0.34
N ASN A 116 17.48 15.10 -0.47
CA ASN A 116 18.57 14.74 -1.37
C ASN A 116 18.19 15.07 -2.83
N ASN A 117 19.04 15.83 -3.51
CA ASN A 117 18.77 16.38 -4.84
C ASN A 117 18.88 15.37 -6.00
N ALA A 118 19.50 14.21 -5.78
CA ALA A 118 19.63 13.17 -6.79
C ALA A 118 19.74 11.77 -6.17
N PHE A 119 19.26 10.78 -6.92
CA PHE A 119 19.44 9.36 -6.63
C PHE A 119 19.73 8.58 -7.91
N THR A 120 20.29 7.38 -7.79
CA THR A 120 20.40 6.41 -8.89
C THR A 120 20.00 5.04 -8.35
N VAL A 121 19.08 4.38 -9.05
CA VAL A 121 18.47 3.11 -8.64
C VAL A 121 18.24 2.23 -9.88
N PRO A 122 18.40 0.90 -9.79
CA PRO A 122 18.00 0.00 -10.86
C PRO A 122 16.50 0.07 -11.18
N LEU A 123 16.14 -0.28 -12.41
CA LEU A 123 14.77 -0.55 -12.82
C LEU A 123 14.13 -1.59 -11.90
N SER A 124 12.87 -1.38 -11.52
CA SER A 124 12.11 -2.26 -10.61
C SER A 124 12.74 -2.52 -9.23
N GLU A 125 13.61 -1.63 -8.74
CA GLU A 125 14.03 -1.59 -7.33
C GLU A 125 13.36 -0.43 -6.57
N VAL A 126 12.94 -0.69 -5.32
CA VAL A 126 12.29 0.30 -4.45
C VAL A 126 13.32 1.17 -3.72
N LEU A 127 13.21 2.48 -3.97
CA LEU A 127 13.96 3.55 -3.31
C LEU A 127 13.07 4.27 -2.29
N GLU A 128 13.38 4.11 -1.00
CA GLU A 128 12.73 4.85 0.07
C GLU A 128 13.29 6.28 0.19
N ILE A 129 12.41 7.28 0.19
CA ILE A 129 12.77 8.70 0.30
C ILE A 129 12.01 9.32 1.47
N MET A 130 12.75 9.74 2.51
CA MET A 130 12.20 10.43 3.68
C MET A 130 12.80 11.85 3.78
N PRO A 131 12.05 12.91 3.41
CA PRO A 131 12.50 14.29 3.52
C PRO A 131 12.39 14.78 4.96
N GLU A 132 13.27 15.71 5.35
CA GLU A 132 13.08 16.49 6.58
C GLU A 132 12.24 17.73 6.29
N VAL A 133 11.34 18.06 7.21
CA VAL A 133 10.47 19.23 7.14
C VAL A 133 10.55 19.95 8.48
N THR A 134 10.86 21.24 8.44
CA THR A 134 10.78 22.15 9.58
C THR A 134 9.90 23.34 9.23
N GLY A 135 9.34 24.03 10.21
CA GLY A 135 8.35 25.09 9.96
C GLY A 135 7.60 25.51 11.21
N PRO A 136 6.38 26.07 11.08
CA PRO A 136 5.58 26.50 12.22
C PRO A 136 5.25 25.32 13.15
N ALA A 137 5.41 25.51 14.45
CA ALA A 137 5.08 24.49 15.45
C ALA A 137 3.56 24.29 15.53
N GLY A 138 3.12 23.02 15.54
CA GLY A 138 1.70 22.66 15.62
C GLY A 138 0.88 22.97 14.36
N ALA A 139 1.51 23.23 13.21
CA ALA A 139 0.80 23.41 11.95
C ALA A 139 0.34 22.07 11.35
N ASP A 140 -0.81 22.08 10.70
CA ASP A 140 -1.29 21.00 9.84
C ASP A 140 -0.52 21.03 8.52
N TYR A 141 0.46 20.14 8.37
CA TYR A 141 1.25 19.99 7.16
C TYR A 141 0.52 19.10 6.14
N VAL A 142 0.32 19.61 4.93
CA VAL A 142 -0.15 18.82 3.78
C VAL A 142 1.06 18.51 2.90
N TYR A 143 1.25 17.22 2.62
CA TYR A 143 2.35 16.70 1.80
C TYR A 143 1.83 16.23 0.45
N GLU A 144 2.57 16.53 -0.62
CA GLU A 144 2.29 16.02 -1.96
C GLU A 144 3.62 15.73 -2.67
N TRP A 145 3.72 14.55 -3.27
CA TRP A 145 4.81 14.18 -4.17
C TRP A 145 4.30 14.20 -5.61
N LEU A 146 5.05 14.80 -6.53
CA LEU A 146 4.63 15.01 -7.91
C LEU A 146 5.69 14.60 -8.93
N ILE A 147 5.24 14.12 -10.09
CA ILE A 147 6.05 13.97 -11.32
C ILE A 147 5.35 14.78 -12.41
N GLY A 148 5.98 15.87 -12.85
CA GLY A 148 5.27 16.93 -13.57
C GLY A 148 4.12 17.46 -12.70
N ASP A 149 2.92 17.52 -13.27
CA ASP A 149 1.70 17.96 -12.57
C ASP A 149 0.95 16.82 -11.86
N SER A 150 1.38 15.56 -12.01
CA SER A 150 0.68 14.39 -11.46
C SER A 150 1.13 14.09 -10.03
N ILE A 151 0.19 14.09 -9.07
CA ILE A 151 0.45 13.69 -7.68
C ILE A 151 0.58 12.17 -7.60
N ILE A 152 1.72 11.68 -7.12
CA ILE A 152 2.03 10.25 -6.93
C ILE A 152 1.87 9.78 -5.47
N SER A 153 1.88 10.69 -4.49
CA SER A 153 1.64 10.37 -3.08
C SER A 153 1.26 11.60 -2.27
N LYS A 154 0.60 11.37 -1.13
CA LYS A 154 0.29 12.39 -0.10
C LYS A 154 0.96 12.11 1.26
N ASN A 155 1.82 11.11 1.33
CA ASN A 155 2.61 10.78 2.52
C ASN A 155 3.89 11.62 2.55
N ARG A 156 4.44 11.89 3.74
CA ARG A 156 5.72 12.59 3.87
C ARG A 156 6.87 11.78 3.25
N ALA A 157 6.97 10.50 3.60
CA ALA A 157 7.90 9.56 2.97
C ALA A 157 7.23 8.85 1.78
N ILE A 158 8.03 8.43 0.80
CA ILE A 158 7.59 7.61 -0.35
C ILE A 158 8.55 6.47 -0.63
N SER A 159 7.97 5.39 -1.17
CA SER A 159 8.67 4.26 -1.75
C SER A 159 8.59 4.43 -3.28
N PHE A 160 9.61 5.02 -3.89
CA PHE A 160 9.67 5.24 -5.34
C PHE A 160 10.15 3.98 -6.07
N ILE A 161 9.47 3.61 -7.15
CA ILE A 161 9.86 2.52 -8.05
C ILE A 161 9.40 2.86 -9.49
N SER A 162 10.09 2.35 -10.51
CA SER A 162 9.69 2.48 -11.91
C SER A 162 10.03 1.23 -12.73
N PRO A 163 9.14 0.76 -13.62
CA PRO A 163 9.39 -0.35 -14.53
C PRO A 163 10.04 0.13 -15.85
N ALA A 164 10.41 1.41 -15.92
CA ALA A 164 11.05 2.03 -17.07
C ALA A 164 12.30 2.81 -16.65
N SER A 165 13.39 2.61 -17.38
CA SER A 165 14.62 3.38 -17.22
C SER A 165 14.46 4.80 -17.74
N GLY A 166 15.01 5.78 -17.04
CA GLY A 166 14.90 7.19 -17.38
C GLY A 166 15.27 8.11 -16.22
N ALA A 167 15.20 9.42 -16.47
CA ALA A 167 15.36 10.44 -15.43
C ALA A 167 13.97 10.94 -15.00
N TYR A 168 13.72 10.94 -13.70
CA TYR A 168 12.46 11.35 -13.08
C TYR A 168 12.72 12.54 -12.16
N ALA A 169 12.19 13.71 -12.52
CA ALA A 169 12.18 14.89 -11.66
C ALA A 169 10.99 14.76 -10.69
N VAL A 170 11.27 14.33 -9.46
CA VAL A 170 10.28 14.06 -8.42
C VAL A 170 10.26 15.25 -7.44
N THR A 171 9.14 15.98 -7.42
CA THR A 171 8.99 17.20 -6.60
C THR A 171 8.18 16.89 -5.35
N PHE A 172 8.74 17.21 -4.18
CA PHE A 172 8.04 17.23 -2.91
C PHE A 172 7.51 18.64 -2.64
N ARG A 173 6.20 18.75 -2.41
CA ARG A 173 5.49 19.98 -2.03
C ARG A 173 4.95 19.84 -0.61
N VAL A 174 5.17 20.88 0.19
CA VAL A 174 4.67 20.97 1.57
C VAL A 174 3.88 22.27 1.70
N THR A 175 2.64 22.17 2.15
CA THR A 175 1.78 23.31 2.46
C THR A 175 1.51 23.37 3.97
N ALA A 176 1.66 24.54 4.58
CA ALA A 176 1.29 24.79 5.97
C ALA A 176 0.60 26.17 6.07
N GLY A 177 -0.72 26.17 6.22
CA GLY A 177 -1.53 27.40 6.18
C GLY A 177 -1.37 28.15 4.85
N LYS A 178 -0.76 29.34 4.89
CA LYS A 178 -0.46 30.15 3.69
C LYS A 178 0.90 29.86 3.07
N GLN A 179 1.76 29.09 3.75
CA GLN A 179 3.11 28.81 3.27
C GLN A 179 3.11 27.59 2.36
N VAL A 180 3.83 27.68 1.24
CA VAL A 180 4.09 26.56 0.34
C VAL A 180 5.58 26.50 0.08
N ALA A 181 6.19 25.35 0.36
CA ALA A 181 7.58 25.05 0.04
C ALA A 181 7.65 23.88 -0.97
N THR A 182 8.69 23.88 -1.81
CA THR A 182 8.95 22.78 -2.74
C THR A 182 10.43 22.44 -2.78
N ALA A 183 10.76 21.17 -3.00
CA ALA A 183 12.10 20.69 -3.32
C ALA A 183 12.00 19.55 -4.35
N THR A 184 12.96 19.47 -5.27
CA THR A 184 12.96 18.45 -6.34
C THR A 184 14.18 17.55 -6.22
N SER A 185 13.96 16.24 -6.37
CA SER A 185 15.00 15.23 -6.48
C SER A 185 14.99 14.62 -7.89
N ASN A 186 16.16 14.46 -8.50
CA ASN A 186 16.31 13.82 -9.80
C ASN A 186 16.70 12.35 -9.61
N ILE A 187 15.75 11.44 -9.83
CA ILE A 187 15.98 10.00 -9.73
C ILE A 187 16.35 9.45 -11.11
N THR A 188 17.55 8.90 -11.23
CA THR A 188 17.98 8.19 -12.44
C THR A 188 17.71 6.70 -12.28
N VAL A 189 16.75 6.17 -13.04
CA VAL A 189 16.43 4.75 -13.09
C VAL A 189 17.28 4.11 -14.19
N VAL A 190 18.26 3.29 -13.81
CA VAL A 190 19.15 2.62 -14.76
C VAL A 190 18.54 1.33 -15.29
N ALA A 191 18.78 1.00 -16.56
CA ALA A 191 18.23 -0.20 -17.18
C ALA A 191 18.78 -1.48 -16.51
N ALA A 192 17.88 -2.42 -16.25
CA ALA A 192 18.19 -3.79 -15.81
C ALA A 192 17.44 -4.78 -16.71
N GLN A 193 17.90 -6.04 -16.73
CA GLN A 193 17.27 -7.12 -17.50
C GLN A 193 16.63 -8.13 -16.54
N TYR A 194 15.35 -8.40 -16.76
CA TYR A 194 14.53 -9.28 -15.93
C TYR A 194 13.70 -10.23 -16.79
N VAL A 195 13.35 -11.39 -16.23
CA VAL A 195 12.40 -12.31 -16.83
C VAL A 195 10.99 -11.93 -16.38
N LYS A 196 10.11 -11.59 -17.33
CA LYS A 196 8.74 -11.16 -17.00
C LYS A 196 7.91 -12.21 -16.26
N ASN A 197 8.26 -13.49 -16.37
CA ASN A 197 7.52 -14.59 -15.76
C ASN A 197 7.94 -14.78 -14.29
N ALA A 198 6.99 -14.98 -13.37
CA ALA A 198 7.26 -15.55 -12.05
C ALA A 198 7.67 -17.03 -12.21
N TYR A 199 8.95 -17.23 -12.49
CA TYR A 199 9.49 -18.53 -12.87
C TYR A 199 9.97 -19.33 -11.66
N THR A 200 10.51 -18.69 -10.63
CA THR A 200 11.02 -19.36 -9.43
C THR A 200 9.86 -19.93 -8.64
N VAL A 201 9.86 -21.25 -8.42
CA VAL A 201 8.84 -21.96 -7.64
C VAL A 201 9.39 -22.17 -6.23
N LEU A 202 8.85 -21.42 -5.26
CA LEU A 202 9.27 -21.46 -3.86
C LEU A 202 8.56 -22.58 -3.08
N GLU A 203 7.30 -22.84 -3.43
CA GLU A 203 6.46 -23.84 -2.76
C GLU A 203 5.51 -24.46 -3.78
N TYR A 204 5.29 -25.77 -3.68
CA TYR A 204 4.31 -26.49 -4.49
C TYR A 204 3.52 -27.46 -3.59
N ALA A 205 2.27 -27.12 -3.32
CA ALA A 205 1.36 -27.85 -2.46
C ALA A 205 0.14 -28.36 -3.24
N PRO A 206 0.30 -29.35 -4.15
CA PRO A 206 -0.80 -29.90 -4.95
C PRO A 206 -1.82 -30.67 -4.10
N ALA A 207 -3.05 -30.82 -4.57
CA ALA A 207 -4.13 -31.54 -3.89
C ALA A 207 -4.66 -32.71 -4.76
N PRO A 208 -4.57 -33.98 -4.32
CA PRO A 208 -4.92 -35.15 -5.12
C PRO A 208 -6.32 -35.12 -5.73
N GLY A 209 -6.50 -35.93 -6.77
CA GLY A 209 -7.83 -36.23 -7.31
C GLY A 209 -7.79 -37.41 -8.28
N LYS A 210 -8.99 -37.89 -8.58
CA LYS A 210 -9.32 -39.11 -9.30
C LYS A 210 -8.90 -39.00 -10.76
N PHE A 211 -8.43 -40.12 -11.28
CA PHE A 211 -8.06 -40.34 -12.69
C PHE A 211 -6.97 -39.43 -13.28
N HIS A 212 -6.51 -38.38 -12.59
CA HIS A 212 -5.49 -37.46 -13.12
C HIS A 212 -4.08 -38.05 -13.22
N ASN A 213 -3.28 -37.47 -14.14
CA ASN A 213 -1.86 -37.74 -14.30
C ASN A 213 -1.04 -36.56 -13.76
N TRP A 214 -0.27 -36.80 -12.69
CA TRP A 214 0.28 -35.76 -11.80
C TRP A 214 1.76 -35.35 -12.00
N SER A 215 2.66 -36.32 -12.22
CA SER A 215 4.12 -36.12 -12.26
C SER A 215 4.71 -35.49 -13.55
N VAL A 216 4.06 -34.47 -14.13
CA VAL A 216 4.56 -33.68 -15.27
C VAL A 216 4.55 -32.18 -14.95
N ILE A 217 5.54 -31.46 -15.49
CA ILE A 217 5.59 -29.99 -15.52
C ILE A 217 5.37 -29.56 -16.97
N GLY A 218 4.39 -28.70 -17.23
CA GLY A 218 3.89 -28.41 -18.57
C GLY A 218 2.52 -29.04 -18.84
N ASP A 219 2.18 -29.24 -20.11
CA ASP A 219 0.87 -29.78 -20.50
C ASP A 219 0.81 -31.31 -20.46
N LYS A 220 -0.41 -31.87 -20.43
CA LYS A 220 -0.62 -33.31 -20.35
C LYS A 220 -0.15 -34.05 -21.62
N GLU A 221 -0.05 -33.40 -22.77
CA GLU A 221 0.47 -34.03 -24.00
C GLU A 221 1.97 -34.35 -23.86
N LEU A 222 2.71 -33.66 -22.99
CA LEU A 222 4.11 -33.96 -22.69
C LEU A 222 4.29 -35.31 -21.96
N TRP A 223 3.22 -35.86 -21.37
CA TRP A 223 3.22 -37.23 -20.85
C TRP A 223 3.64 -38.21 -21.94
N ASP A 224 3.01 -38.15 -23.13
CA ASP A 224 3.24 -39.11 -24.21
C ASP A 224 4.65 -39.04 -24.80
N LEU A 225 5.36 -37.94 -24.56
CA LEU A 225 6.76 -37.74 -24.94
C LEU A 225 7.75 -38.13 -23.82
N GLY A 226 7.26 -38.61 -22.66
CA GLY A 226 8.09 -39.13 -21.56
C GLY A 226 8.63 -38.08 -20.59
N PHE A 227 8.09 -36.87 -20.56
CA PHE A 227 8.60 -35.75 -19.74
C PHE A 227 8.16 -35.81 -18.26
N GLU A 228 8.34 -36.97 -17.62
CA GLU A 228 8.02 -37.16 -16.20
C GLU A 228 9.10 -36.60 -15.28
N HIS A 229 8.69 -36.05 -14.13
CA HIS A 229 9.60 -35.52 -13.11
C HIS A 229 9.30 -36.10 -11.71
N PRO A 230 9.46 -37.43 -11.50
CA PRO A 230 9.47 -38.04 -10.18
C PRO A 230 10.79 -37.66 -9.48
N LEU A 231 10.77 -36.50 -8.82
CA LEU A 231 11.91 -35.90 -8.15
C LEU A 231 11.62 -35.70 -6.66
N ALA A 232 12.67 -35.72 -5.83
CA ALA A 232 12.57 -35.25 -4.44
C ALA A 232 12.08 -33.80 -4.42
N TYR A 233 11.40 -33.39 -3.36
CA TYR A 233 10.62 -32.13 -3.34
C TYR A 233 11.44 -30.90 -3.78
N ASN A 234 12.64 -30.71 -3.22
CA ASN A 234 13.50 -29.59 -3.58
C ASN A 234 14.03 -29.67 -5.02
N ASP A 235 14.31 -30.88 -5.52
CA ASP A 235 14.74 -31.10 -6.91
C ASP A 235 13.59 -30.84 -7.89
N PHE A 236 12.35 -31.14 -7.50
CA PHE A 236 11.15 -30.78 -8.26
C PHE A 236 10.99 -29.25 -8.35
N LEU A 237 11.13 -28.52 -7.23
CA LEU A 237 11.07 -27.05 -7.22
C LEU A 237 12.17 -26.43 -8.12
N ALA A 238 13.39 -26.97 -8.06
CA ALA A 238 14.49 -26.54 -8.93
C ALA A 238 14.22 -26.85 -10.41
N LYS A 239 13.69 -28.04 -10.73
CA LYS A 239 13.34 -28.43 -12.10
C LYS A 239 12.19 -27.59 -12.67
N ALA A 240 11.16 -27.31 -11.87
CA ALA A 240 10.05 -26.43 -12.23
C ALA A 240 10.53 -25.01 -12.48
N THR A 241 11.39 -24.48 -11.60
CA THR A 241 12.04 -23.17 -11.74
C THR A 241 12.83 -23.07 -13.04
N ALA A 242 13.65 -24.07 -13.36
CA ALA A 242 14.47 -24.08 -14.57
C ALA A 242 13.62 -24.13 -15.86
N LEU A 243 12.57 -24.97 -15.89
CA LEU A 243 11.66 -25.05 -17.03
C LEU A 243 10.88 -23.75 -17.23
N ARG A 244 10.25 -23.22 -16.16
CA ARG A 244 9.46 -21.98 -16.20
C ARG A 244 10.25 -20.74 -16.59
N LYS A 245 11.58 -20.75 -16.39
CA LYS A 245 12.45 -19.64 -16.80
C LYS A 245 12.65 -19.60 -18.33
N GLY A 246 12.70 -20.77 -18.97
CA GLY A 246 12.87 -20.90 -20.42
C GLY A 246 11.58 -21.04 -21.22
N ASP A 247 10.49 -21.49 -20.57
CA ASP A 247 9.23 -21.83 -21.22
C ASP A 247 8.01 -21.30 -20.44
N LEU A 248 7.18 -20.49 -21.10
CA LEU A 248 5.94 -19.95 -20.55
C LEU A 248 4.80 -20.98 -20.51
N TYR A 249 4.92 -22.10 -21.24
CA TYR A 249 3.98 -23.21 -21.25
C TYR A 249 4.24 -24.24 -20.13
N ALA A 250 5.35 -24.11 -19.38
CA ALA A 250 5.70 -24.95 -18.23
C ALA A 250 4.77 -24.73 -17.01
N SER A 251 3.55 -25.23 -17.11
CA SER A 251 2.51 -25.11 -16.09
C SER A 251 2.66 -26.12 -14.94
N LEU A 252 2.01 -25.82 -13.80
CA LEU A 252 1.89 -26.72 -12.65
C LEU A 252 0.41 -27.04 -12.37
N PHE A 253 0.10 -28.32 -12.22
CA PHE A 253 -1.21 -28.78 -11.77
C PHE A 253 -1.33 -28.63 -10.25
N LEU A 254 -2.22 -27.75 -9.79
CA LEU A 254 -2.47 -27.49 -8.37
C LEU A 254 -3.52 -28.45 -7.79
N GLY A 255 -4.49 -28.90 -8.59
CA GLY A 255 -5.38 -29.99 -8.21
C GLY A 255 -6.79 -29.63 -7.77
N SER A 256 -7.30 -30.44 -6.84
CA SER A 256 -8.56 -30.23 -6.11
C SER A 256 -8.44 -29.09 -5.09
N TRP A 257 -9.51 -28.84 -4.32
CA TRP A 257 -9.58 -27.72 -3.37
C TRP A 257 -8.35 -27.65 -2.44
N GLY A 258 -7.88 -26.42 -2.19
CA GLY A 258 -6.76 -26.12 -1.30
C GLY A 258 -5.37 -26.32 -1.95
N GLY A 259 -5.31 -26.92 -3.14
CA GLY A 259 -4.10 -26.99 -3.96
C GLY A 259 -3.52 -25.60 -4.23
N SER A 260 -2.21 -25.41 -4.02
CA SER A 260 -1.55 -24.10 -4.20
C SER A 260 -0.09 -24.20 -4.64
N ALA A 261 0.44 -23.10 -5.21
CA ALA A 261 1.85 -22.92 -5.47
C ALA A 261 2.25 -21.46 -5.22
N THR A 262 3.50 -21.26 -4.78
CA THR A 262 4.10 -19.96 -4.48
C THR A 262 5.26 -19.70 -5.45
N PHE A 263 5.26 -18.53 -6.07
CA PHE A 263 6.22 -18.11 -7.08
C PHE A 263 6.91 -16.79 -6.70
N GLN A 264 8.11 -16.58 -7.24
CA GLN A 264 8.92 -15.37 -7.08
C GLN A 264 9.31 -14.79 -8.45
N PHE A 265 9.29 -13.46 -8.55
CA PHE A 265 9.87 -12.69 -9.65
C PHE A 265 11.35 -12.38 -9.37
N ASP A 266 12.15 -12.18 -10.42
CA ASP A 266 13.57 -11.77 -10.29
C ASP A 266 13.77 -10.26 -10.06
N HIS A 267 12.68 -9.55 -9.77
CA HIS A 267 12.56 -8.11 -9.51
C HIS A 267 11.31 -7.82 -8.65
N THR A 268 11.13 -6.57 -8.20
CA THR A 268 9.83 -6.13 -7.66
C THR A 268 8.94 -5.69 -8.82
N VAL A 269 7.84 -6.40 -9.06
CA VAL A 269 6.80 -5.98 -10.01
C VAL A 269 6.16 -4.71 -9.48
N VAL A 270 6.17 -3.64 -10.27
CA VAL A 270 5.58 -2.35 -9.90
C VAL A 270 4.07 -2.45 -9.79
N ASN A 271 3.49 -1.83 -8.76
CA ASN A 271 2.07 -1.53 -8.71
C ASN A 271 1.81 -0.23 -9.49
N ALA A 272 1.15 -0.31 -10.65
CA ALA A 272 0.87 0.82 -11.52
C ALA A 272 -0.59 1.29 -11.33
N PRO A 273 -0.84 2.46 -10.71
CA PRO A 273 -2.17 2.78 -10.18
C PRO A 273 -3.33 2.65 -11.19
N GLY A 274 -4.33 1.86 -10.79
CA GLY A 274 -5.53 1.56 -11.58
C GLY A 274 -5.27 0.83 -12.90
N LYS A 275 -4.26 -0.04 -12.96
CA LYS A 275 -3.91 -0.85 -14.14
C LYS A 275 -3.68 -2.31 -13.77
N THR A 276 -3.85 -3.17 -14.76
CA THR A 276 -3.39 -4.57 -14.66
C THR A 276 -1.87 -4.64 -14.70
N ASP A 277 -1.25 -5.01 -13.58
CA ASP A 277 0.19 -5.25 -13.46
C ASP A 277 0.60 -6.64 -13.92
N LEU A 278 -0.21 -7.67 -13.64
CA LEU A 278 0.13 -9.07 -13.95
C LEU A 278 -0.93 -9.74 -14.83
N GLU A 279 -0.48 -10.69 -15.64
CA GLU A 279 -1.32 -11.61 -16.38
C GLU A 279 -0.99 -13.07 -16.01
N LEU A 280 -1.92 -13.74 -15.32
CA LEU A 280 -1.84 -15.18 -15.06
C LEU A 280 -2.50 -15.94 -16.22
N THR A 281 -1.78 -16.85 -16.85
CA THR A 281 -2.37 -17.87 -17.73
C THR A 281 -2.69 -19.12 -16.90
N ALA A 282 -3.93 -19.60 -16.94
CA ALA A 282 -4.36 -20.78 -16.20
C ALA A 282 -5.52 -21.54 -16.88
N THR A 283 -5.61 -22.85 -16.65
CA THR A 283 -6.78 -23.65 -17.00
C THR A 283 -7.71 -23.71 -15.79
N TYR A 284 -8.85 -23.01 -15.90
CA TYR A 284 -9.90 -22.96 -14.88
C TYR A 284 -11.25 -22.62 -15.54
N SER A 285 -12.33 -22.64 -14.77
CA SER A 285 -13.66 -22.19 -15.21
C SER A 285 -13.93 -20.79 -14.66
N ASN A 286 -14.60 -19.91 -15.42
CA ASN A 286 -14.93 -18.56 -14.94
C ASN A 286 -15.84 -18.52 -13.67
N ARG A 287 -16.42 -19.66 -13.25
CA ARG A 287 -17.14 -19.84 -11.97
C ARG A 287 -16.29 -20.50 -10.86
N ASP A 288 -15.04 -20.85 -11.16
CA ASP A 288 -14.07 -21.59 -10.36
C ASP A 288 -12.76 -20.78 -10.29
N LEU A 289 -12.85 -19.54 -9.78
CA LEU A 289 -11.71 -18.62 -9.74
C LEU A 289 -10.70 -19.07 -8.66
N PRO A 290 -9.39 -19.01 -8.95
CA PRO A 290 -8.38 -19.14 -7.91
C PRO A 290 -8.39 -17.89 -7.01
N ALA A 291 -8.07 -18.09 -5.73
CA ALA A 291 -7.59 -16.99 -4.90
C ALA A 291 -6.14 -16.70 -5.25
N ILE A 292 -5.81 -15.41 -5.27
CA ILE A 292 -4.46 -14.91 -5.54
C ILE A 292 -4.03 -14.14 -4.30
N TYR A 293 -2.86 -14.50 -3.77
CA TYR A 293 -2.19 -13.75 -2.71
C TYR A 293 -0.88 -13.19 -3.26
N VAL A 294 -0.52 -11.98 -2.86
CA VAL A 294 0.73 -11.32 -3.23
C VAL A 294 1.48 -10.88 -1.98
N ALA A 295 2.80 -10.79 -2.06
CA ALA A 295 3.63 -10.26 -0.98
C ALA A 295 4.77 -9.39 -1.54
N TYR A 296 5.12 -8.35 -0.78
CA TYR A 296 6.23 -7.43 -1.05
C TYR A 296 7.32 -7.69 -0.02
N ASP A 297 8.56 -7.95 -0.47
CA ASP A 297 9.71 -8.22 0.39
C ASP A 297 10.18 -6.93 1.08
N ARG A 298 9.56 -6.58 2.22
CA ARG A 298 9.81 -5.30 2.91
C ARG A 298 11.16 -5.27 3.59
N ASN A 299 11.58 -6.41 4.14
CA ASN A 299 12.83 -6.54 4.88
C ASN A 299 14.05 -6.91 3.99
N LYS A 300 13.81 -7.19 2.70
CA LYS A 300 14.80 -7.50 1.67
C LYS A 300 15.56 -8.80 1.93
N ASN A 301 14.90 -9.81 2.51
CA ASN A 301 15.51 -11.11 2.83
C ASN A 301 15.42 -12.15 1.68
N GLY A 302 14.70 -11.84 0.60
CA GLY A 302 14.54 -12.69 -0.58
C GLY A 302 13.49 -13.80 -0.45
N LYS A 303 12.66 -13.79 0.60
CA LYS A 303 11.64 -14.80 0.90
C LYS A 303 10.30 -14.12 1.26
N PRO A 304 9.16 -14.79 1.03
CA PRO A 304 7.88 -14.30 1.50
C PRO A 304 7.71 -14.61 2.99
N ASP A 305 7.61 -13.57 3.82
CA ASP A 305 7.28 -13.72 5.24
C ASP A 305 5.77 -13.88 5.47
N GLU A 306 5.37 -14.41 6.63
CA GLU A 306 3.97 -14.76 6.89
C GLU A 306 3.05 -13.54 7.03
N ASP A 307 3.57 -12.41 7.52
CA ASP A 307 2.84 -11.15 7.74
C ASP A 307 2.81 -10.21 6.51
N GLU A 308 3.40 -10.63 5.39
CA GLU A 308 3.47 -9.86 4.14
C GLU A 308 2.40 -10.25 3.10
N TRP A 309 1.58 -11.26 3.37
CA TRP A 309 0.58 -11.76 2.42
C TRP A 309 -0.71 -10.94 2.38
N TYR A 310 -1.07 -10.49 1.18
CA TYR A 310 -2.31 -9.76 0.89
C TYR A 310 -3.13 -10.52 -0.16
N GLU A 311 -4.45 -10.63 0.00
CA GLU A 311 -5.32 -11.23 -1.02
C GLU A 311 -5.68 -10.19 -2.09
N ILE A 312 -5.63 -10.56 -3.37
CA ILE A 312 -6.19 -9.73 -4.44
C ILE A 312 -7.71 -9.93 -4.49
N LYS A 313 -8.47 -8.86 -4.25
CA LYS A 313 -9.93 -8.86 -4.37
C LYS A 313 -10.37 -9.16 -5.81
N ASN A 314 -10.93 -10.36 -6.01
CA ASN A 314 -11.64 -10.74 -7.22
C ASN A 314 -13.17 -10.77 -6.96
N THR A 315 -13.97 -11.22 -7.94
CA THR A 315 -15.44 -11.31 -7.81
C THR A 315 -15.93 -12.38 -6.82
N ASP A 316 -15.04 -13.25 -6.34
CA ASP A 316 -15.32 -14.30 -5.36
C ASP A 316 -14.93 -13.93 -3.93
N TYR A 317 -14.32 -12.76 -3.72
CA TYR A 317 -13.93 -12.28 -2.40
C TYR A 317 -15.14 -12.06 -1.48
N GLY A 318 -15.12 -12.63 -0.27
CA GLY A 318 -16.21 -12.52 0.70
C GLY A 318 -17.38 -13.46 0.44
N LEU A 319 -17.25 -14.38 -0.54
CA LEU A 319 -18.25 -15.44 -0.80
C LEU A 319 -17.90 -16.77 -0.13
N GLU A 320 -16.85 -16.81 0.69
CA GLU A 320 -16.46 -18.02 1.44
C GLU A 320 -17.50 -18.44 2.48
N ASP A 321 -17.88 -19.72 2.46
CA ASP A 321 -18.74 -20.34 3.45
C ASP A 321 -17.95 -20.80 4.70
N THR A 322 -16.64 -20.97 4.56
CA THR A 322 -15.72 -21.35 5.64
C THR A 322 -14.39 -20.64 5.45
N ALA A 323 -14.02 -19.73 6.36
CA ALA A 323 -12.75 -19.00 6.27
C ALA A 323 -11.51 -19.89 6.53
N SER A 324 -11.63 -20.83 7.47
CA SER A 324 -10.54 -21.73 7.90
C SER A 324 -10.90 -23.20 7.67
N TYR A 325 -11.01 -23.59 6.41
CA TYR A 325 -11.23 -24.98 6.01
C TYR A 325 -9.90 -25.73 5.87
N GLU A 326 -9.92 -27.04 6.10
CA GLU A 326 -8.78 -27.91 5.91
C GLU A 326 -9.21 -29.29 5.39
N LEU A 327 -8.51 -29.77 4.36
CA LEU A 327 -8.60 -31.16 3.88
C LEU A 327 -7.27 -31.85 4.17
N THR A 328 -7.32 -32.98 4.87
CA THR A 328 -6.18 -33.87 5.06
C THR A 328 -6.27 -35.01 4.06
N PHE A 329 -5.25 -35.18 3.23
CA PHE A 329 -5.11 -36.29 2.28
C PHE A 329 -4.09 -37.29 2.83
N THR A 330 -4.36 -38.59 2.70
CA THR A 330 -3.47 -39.67 3.15
C THR A 330 -3.41 -40.79 2.12
N TYR A 331 -2.22 -41.08 1.61
CA TYR A 331 -1.95 -42.28 0.82
C TYR A 331 -2.27 -43.53 1.64
N LEU A 332 -2.97 -44.49 1.06
CA LEU A 332 -3.34 -45.75 1.72
C LEU A 332 -2.49 -46.91 1.21
N LYS A 333 -2.54 -47.13 -0.10
CA LYS A 333 -1.97 -48.29 -0.76
C LYS A 333 -1.94 -48.11 -2.28
N THR A 334 -1.12 -48.95 -2.90
CA THR A 334 -1.15 -49.22 -4.34
C THR A 334 -1.40 -50.70 -4.55
N GLU A 335 -2.27 -51.04 -5.50
CA GLU A 335 -2.56 -52.41 -5.92
C GLU A 335 -2.27 -52.57 -7.41
N THR A 336 -1.95 -53.79 -7.85
CA THR A 336 -1.70 -54.08 -9.27
C THR A 336 -2.43 -55.34 -9.71
N ASP A 337 -3.08 -55.28 -10.88
CA ASP A 337 -3.55 -56.47 -11.58
C ASP A 337 -2.58 -56.85 -12.74
N SER A 338 -3.03 -57.66 -13.71
CA SER A 338 -2.21 -58.04 -14.88
C SER A 338 -2.04 -56.95 -15.94
N ARG A 339 -2.80 -55.86 -15.83
CA ARG A 339 -2.96 -54.79 -16.82
C ARG A 339 -2.90 -53.39 -16.23
N ARG A 340 -3.18 -53.19 -14.94
CA ARG A 340 -3.30 -51.89 -14.28
C ARG A 340 -2.57 -51.77 -12.95
N VAL A 341 -2.24 -50.52 -12.64
CA VAL A 341 -1.92 -50.00 -11.31
C VAL A 341 -3.14 -49.23 -10.79
N TYR A 342 -3.45 -49.39 -9.51
CA TYR A 342 -4.47 -48.65 -8.77
C TYR A 342 -3.80 -47.96 -7.57
N THR A 343 -4.07 -46.69 -7.34
CA THR A 343 -3.54 -45.92 -6.21
C THR A 343 -4.69 -45.28 -5.45
N TYR A 344 -4.67 -45.44 -4.13
CA TYR A 344 -5.74 -45.07 -3.22
C TYR A 344 -5.26 -44.00 -2.24
N TYR A 345 -6.00 -42.89 -2.16
CA TYR A 345 -5.84 -41.86 -1.12
C TYR A 345 -7.17 -41.67 -0.41
N ASN A 346 -7.17 -41.63 0.92
CA ASN A 346 -8.30 -41.08 1.67
C ASN A 346 -8.16 -39.57 1.81
N TRP A 347 -9.30 -38.92 1.95
CA TRP A 347 -9.39 -37.53 2.39
C TRP A 347 -10.42 -37.39 3.51
N ILE A 348 -10.19 -36.42 4.40
CA ILE A 348 -11.11 -36.04 5.48
C ILE A 348 -11.02 -34.53 5.72
N ASP A 349 -12.15 -33.89 6.02
CA ASP A 349 -12.21 -32.47 6.35
C ASP A 349 -12.17 -32.17 7.86
N ASN A 350 -11.96 -30.90 8.21
CA ASN A 350 -11.82 -30.44 9.59
C ASN A 350 -13.14 -30.04 10.30
N LYS A 351 -14.30 -30.50 9.81
CA LYS A 351 -15.59 -30.18 10.44
C LYS A 351 -15.84 -31.00 11.71
N SER A 352 -16.81 -30.56 12.51
CA SER A 352 -17.30 -31.32 13.68
C SER A 352 -17.96 -32.65 13.30
N GLU A 353 -18.58 -32.71 12.12
CA GLU A 353 -19.03 -33.93 11.45
C GLU A 353 -18.24 -34.04 10.13
N PRO A 354 -17.11 -34.76 10.10
CA PRO A 354 -16.20 -34.72 8.97
C PRO A 354 -16.79 -35.29 7.69
N ALA A 355 -16.69 -34.55 6.59
CA ALA A 355 -16.80 -35.13 5.27
C ALA A 355 -15.52 -35.92 4.96
N GLN A 356 -15.67 -37.13 4.41
CA GLN A 356 -14.55 -38.00 4.08
C GLN A 356 -14.86 -38.88 2.86
N GLY A 357 -13.81 -39.39 2.21
CA GLY A 357 -13.96 -40.33 1.11
C GLY A 357 -12.63 -40.83 0.57
N GLU A 358 -12.72 -41.64 -0.49
CA GLU A 358 -11.58 -42.25 -1.17
C GLU A 358 -11.41 -41.66 -2.58
N ILE A 359 -10.16 -41.46 -2.98
CA ILE A 359 -9.72 -41.07 -4.32
C ILE A 359 -9.03 -42.28 -4.93
N LEU A 360 -9.59 -42.77 -6.04
CA LEU A 360 -9.02 -43.84 -6.85
C LEU A 360 -8.47 -43.28 -8.15
N THR A 361 -7.18 -43.49 -8.39
CA THR A 361 -6.55 -43.32 -9.70
C THR A 361 -6.08 -44.68 -10.21
N ASN A 362 -6.42 -45.02 -11.45
CA ASN A 362 -5.96 -46.24 -12.11
C ASN A 362 -5.40 -45.95 -13.51
N LYS A 363 -4.36 -46.69 -13.91
CA LYS A 363 -3.68 -46.55 -15.21
C LYS A 363 -3.24 -47.92 -15.73
N THR A 364 -3.22 -48.12 -17.05
CA THR A 364 -2.81 -49.41 -17.64
C THR A 364 -1.31 -49.45 -17.94
N PHE A 365 -0.65 -50.60 -17.74
CA PHE A 365 0.77 -50.76 -18.08
C PHE A 365 1.05 -50.50 -19.57
N ASN A 366 0.10 -50.79 -20.47
CA ASN A 366 0.24 -50.53 -21.90
C ASN A 366 0.15 -49.03 -22.25
N SER A 367 -0.71 -48.26 -21.57
CA SER A 367 -0.78 -46.79 -21.70
C SER A 367 0.34 -46.06 -20.95
N SER A 368 1.19 -46.80 -20.25
CA SER A 368 2.24 -46.31 -19.37
C SER A 368 3.63 -46.63 -19.92
N LYS A 369 3.80 -46.65 -21.24
CA LYS A 369 5.11 -46.74 -21.89
C LYS A 369 5.49 -45.41 -22.53
N THR A 370 6.74 -44.99 -22.36
CA THR A 370 7.30 -43.89 -23.17
C THR A 370 7.49 -44.35 -24.63
N PRO A 371 7.75 -43.44 -25.58
CA PRO A 371 8.11 -43.81 -26.96
C PRO A 371 9.32 -44.75 -27.02
N ASP A 372 10.26 -44.63 -26.07
CA ASP A 372 11.44 -45.49 -25.91
C ASP A 372 11.12 -46.86 -25.28
N GLY A 373 9.85 -47.15 -24.98
CA GLY A 373 9.39 -48.42 -24.42
C GLY A 373 9.58 -48.58 -22.91
N ASN A 374 10.19 -47.60 -22.23
CA ASN A 374 10.37 -47.60 -20.78
C ASN A 374 9.01 -47.52 -20.07
N LEU A 375 8.86 -48.23 -18.94
CA LEU A 375 7.65 -48.11 -18.14
C LEU A 375 7.66 -46.77 -17.40
N SER A 376 6.76 -45.90 -17.85
CA SER A 376 6.48 -44.56 -17.37
C SER A 376 5.51 -44.66 -16.20
N THR A 377 5.83 -44.11 -15.03
CA THR A 377 5.00 -44.26 -13.82
C THR A 377 3.88 -43.22 -13.78
N ARG A 378 3.14 -43.10 -14.89
CA ARG A 378 2.12 -42.07 -15.10
C ARG A 378 0.94 -42.29 -14.14
N GLY A 379 0.38 -41.20 -13.63
CA GLY A 379 -0.76 -41.24 -12.70
C GLY A 379 -0.39 -41.06 -11.22
N PHE A 380 0.88 -41.26 -10.83
CA PHE A 380 1.30 -41.03 -9.45
C PHE A 380 1.40 -39.55 -9.13
N PHE A 381 0.79 -39.18 -8.00
CA PHE A 381 0.89 -37.88 -7.33
C PHE A 381 2.35 -37.38 -7.28
N PRO A 382 2.64 -36.06 -7.33
CA PRO A 382 4.01 -35.59 -7.48
C PRO A 382 4.90 -36.09 -6.34
N GLY A 383 6.08 -36.58 -6.68
CA GLY A 383 6.99 -37.21 -5.74
C GLY A 383 6.79 -38.71 -5.51
N CYS A 384 5.73 -39.31 -6.02
CA CYS A 384 5.51 -40.76 -5.99
C CYS A 384 5.88 -41.39 -7.35
N TYR A 385 6.45 -42.59 -7.32
CA TYR A 385 6.61 -43.45 -8.51
C TYR A 385 6.39 -44.92 -8.13
N MET A 386 6.33 -45.82 -9.11
CA MET A 386 6.29 -47.26 -8.87
C MET A 386 7.65 -47.90 -9.17
N ASP A 387 8.19 -48.64 -8.20
CA ASP A 387 9.21 -49.65 -8.50
C ASP A 387 8.51 -50.86 -9.14
N ILE A 388 8.83 -51.13 -10.40
CA ILE A 388 8.22 -52.20 -11.19
C ILE A 388 8.62 -53.61 -10.73
N ASN A 389 9.74 -53.76 -10.03
CA ASN A 389 10.23 -55.07 -9.57
C ASN A 389 9.45 -55.52 -8.33
N THR A 390 9.27 -54.61 -7.37
CA THR A 390 8.51 -54.85 -6.14
C THR A 390 7.00 -54.62 -6.32
N LYS A 391 6.61 -53.88 -7.37
CA LYS A 391 5.25 -53.37 -7.62
C LYS A 391 4.70 -52.48 -6.49
N GLN A 392 5.60 -51.82 -5.77
CA GLN A 392 5.26 -50.92 -4.66
C GLN A 392 5.42 -49.46 -5.09
N MET A 393 4.63 -48.59 -4.46
CA MET A 393 4.82 -47.14 -4.55
C MET A 393 6.04 -46.74 -3.73
N VAL A 394 6.91 -45.91 -4.31
CA VAL A 394 8.04 -45.30 -3.63
C VAL A 394 7.82 -43.79 -3.55
N LEU A 395 7.85 -43.28 -2.32
CA LEU A 395 7.77 -41.85 -2.04
C LEU A 395 9.16 -41.24 -2.00
N LEU A 396 9.40 -40.20 -2.79
CA LEU A 396 10.67 -39.49 -2.85
C LEU A 396 10.83 -38.51 -1.69
N ASN A 397 12.09 -38.23 -1.34
CA ASN A 397 12.45 -37.39 -0.20
C ASN A 397 11.77 -36.01 -0.23
N GLY A 398 11.35 -35.52 0.93
CA GLY A 398 10.65 -34.24 1.12
C GLY A 398 9.14 -34.28 0.85
N TRP A 399 8.64 -35.27 0.11
CA TRP A 399 7.20 -35.52 -0.02
C TRP A 399 6.66 -36.26 1.20
N LYS A 400 5.33 -36.29 1.37
CA LYS A 400 4.66 -36.88 2.54
C LYS A 400 3.51 -37.79 2.13
N GLU A 401 3.37 -38.92 2.82
CA GLU A 401 2.22 -39.83 2.63
C GLU A 401 0.91 -39.20 3.12
N SER A 402 0.97 -38.39 4.18
CA SER A 402 -0.17 -37.64 4.72
C SER A 402 0.15 -36.14 4.78
N PHE A 403 -0.77 -35.31 4.30
CA PHE A 403 -0.61 -33.85 4.25
C PHE A 403 -1.96 -33.12 4.21
N SER A 404 -1.96 -31.90 4.77
CA SER A 404 -3.11 -31.01 4.74
C SER A 404 -3.04 -29.94 3.65
N ARG A 405 -4.20 -29.49 3.20
CA ARG A 405 -4.38 -28.22 2.49
C ARG A 405 -5.33 -27.34 3.28
N LYS A 406 -4.98 -26.07 3.47
CA LYS A 406 -5.70 -25.11 4.32
C LYS A 406 -6.04 -23.84 3.54
N GLY A 407 -7.14 -23.20 3.90
CA GLY A 407 -7.54 -21.90 3.37
C GLY A 407 -9.05 -21.71 3.42
N LYS A 408 -9.53 -20.65 2.75
CA LYS A 408 -10.97 -20.40 2.63
C LYS A 408 -11.63 -21.35 1.63
N ARG A 409 -12.88 -21.73 1.91
CA ARG A 409 -13.72 -22.54 1.04
C ARG A 409 -14.92 -21.73 0.54
N ILE A 410 -15.14 -21.82 -0.76
CA ILE A 410 -16.33 -21.31 -1.45
C ILE A 410 -17.06 -22.50 -2.09
N THR A 411 -18.15 -22.96 -1.50
CA THR A 411 -19.00 -24.04 -2.04
C THR A 411 -19.77 -23.55 -3.25
N ARG A 412 -19.76 -24.30 -4.36
CA ARG A 412 -20.45 -23.85 -5.59
C ARG A 412 -20.95 -24.95 -6.52
N ASP A 413 -22.15 -24.73 -7.07
CA ASP A 413 -22.66 -25.49 -8.22
C ASP A 413 -21.97 -25.01 -9.51
N LEU A 414 -21.18 -25.90 -10.11
CA LEU A 414 -20.44 -25.69 -11.36
C LEU A 414 -21.03 -26.49 -12.53
N THR A 415 -22.29 -26.90 -12.47
CA THR A 415 -22.98 -27.61 -13.56
C THR A 415 -22.84 -26.84 -14.88
N GLY A 416 -22.32 -27.50 -15.91
CA GLY A 416 -22.01 -26.91 -17.22
C GLY A 416 -20.84 -25.92 -17.27
N ALA A 417 -20.06 -25.77 -16.20
CA ALA A 417 -18.94 -24.81 -16.11
C ALA A 417 -17.60 -25.44 -16.54
N ASN A 418 -17.44 -25.85 -17.80
CA ASN A 418 -16.20 -26.50 -18.23
C ASN A 418 -14.99 -25.54 -18.07
N PRO A 419 -13.82 -26.01 -17.57
CA PRO A 419 -12.62 -25.20 -17.55
C PRO A 419 -11.99 -25.11 -18.94
N PHE A 420 -11.24 -24.04 -19.18
CA PHE A 420 -10.46 -23.82 -20.38
C PHE A 420 -9.25 -22.95 -20.06
N SER A 421 -8.19 -23.07 -20.87
CA SER A 421 -7.00 -22.23 -20.75
C SER A 421 -7.35 -20.79 -21.10
N GLN A 422 -7.14 -19.88 -20.15
CA GLN A 422 -7.49 -18.46 -20.26
C GLN A 422 -6.54 -17.59 -19.43
N LYS A 423 -6.73 -16.27 -19.56
CA LYS A 423 -5.93 -15.25 -18.90
C LYS A 423 -6.74 -14.56 -17.80
N LEU A 424 -6.15 -14.45 -16.62
CA LEU A 424 -6.65 -13.68 -15.48
C LEU A 424 -5.74 -12.46 -15.30
N ASN A 425 -6.34 -11.27 -15.49
CA ASN A 425 -5.69 -10.00 -15.19
C ASN A 425 -5.70 -9.78 -13.67
N ILE A 426 -4.58 -9.29 -13.13
CA ILE A 426 -4.38 -9.02 -11.71
C ILE A 426 -3.86 -7.58 -11.59
N ASP A 427 -4.47 -6.82 -10.70
CA ASP A 427 -4.18 -5.42 -10.39
C ASP A 427 -3.75 -5.36 -8.92
N ILE A 428 -2.58 -4.80 -8.62
CA ILE A 428 -2.00 -4.84 -7.27
C ILE A 428 -2.72 -3.84 -6.33
N ASP A 429 -3.37 -2.79 -6.83
CA ASP A 429 -4.22 -1.89 -6.00
C ASP A 429 -5.43 -2.62 -5.38
N MET A 430 -5.80 -3.79 -5.92
CA MET A 430 -6.86 -4.64 -5.38
C MET A 430 -6.41 -5.51 -4.19
N ALA A 431 -5.16 -5.37 -3.73
CA ALA A 431 -4.62 -6.07 -2.58
C ALA A 431 -5.27 -5.63 -1.25
N VAL A 432 -5.64 -6.60 -0.41
CA VAL A 432 -6.21 -6.36 0.92
C VAL A 432 -5.59 -7.21 2.02
N ASN A 433 -5.61 -6.68 3.24
CA ASN A 433 -5.23 -7.42 4.45
C ASN A 433 -6.34 -8.36 4.91
N GLU A 434 -6.08 -9.11 5.99
CA GLU A 434 -7.02 -10.08 6.58
C GLU A 434 -8.37 -9.48 7.03
N LYS A 435 -8.44 -8.15 7.23
CA LYS A 435 -9.68 -7.43 7.56
C LYS A 435 -10.45 -6.96 6.33
N GLY A 436 -9.90 -7.16 5.12
CA GLY A 436 -10.43 -6.66 3.86
C GLY A 436 -10.19 -5.17 3.61
N GLU A 437 -9.31 -4.53 4.39
CA GLU A 437 -8.89 -3.14 4.20
C GLU A 437 -7.89 -3.08 3.02
N ALA A 438 -8.00 -2.06 2.16
CA ALA A 438 -7.10 -1.88 1.02
C ALA A 438 -5.66 -1.55 1.48
N VAL A 439 -4.67 -2.15 0.81
CA VAL A 439 -3.26 -1.99 1.15
C VAL A 439 -2.50 -1.43 -0.05
N GLN A 440 -2.00 -0.21 0.08
CA GLN A 440 -1.11 0.35 -0.95
C GLN A 440 0.27 -0.30 -0.84
N LEU A 441 0.65 -1.04 -1.88
CA LEU A 441 1.99 -1.58 -2.06
C LEU A 441 2.72 -0.78 -3.15
N PRO A 442 4.04 -0.54 -3.06
CA PRO A 442 4.83 0.01 -4.17
C PRO A 442 4.98 -1.02 -5.31
N GLY A 443 4.92 -2.30 -4.97
CA GLY A 443 5.06 -3.43 -5.86
C GLY A 443 5.07 -4.73 -5.09
N ILE A 444 5.29 -5.87 -5.76
CA ILE A 444 5.31 -7.22 -5.16
C ILE A 444 6.49 -8.04 -5.68
N ASN A 445 6.97 -8.98 -4.86
CA ASN A 445 8.06 -9.90 -5.21
C ASN A 445 7.58 -11.35 -5.32
N PHE A 446 6.49 -11.68 -4.61
CA PHE A 446 5.96 -13.03 -4.52
C PHE A 446 4.47 -13.07 -4.85
N ILE A 447 4.04 -14.19 -5.42
CA ILE A 447 2.63 -14.47 -5.73
C ILE A 447 2.31 -15.94 -5.43
N LYS A 448 1.18 -16.18 -4.78
CA LYS A 448 0.67 -17.50 -4.39
C LYS A 448 -0.71 -17.69 -4.99
N ILE A 449 -0.87 -18.75 -5.78
CA ILE A 449 -2.14 -19.11 -6.44
C ILE A 449 -2.72 -20.30 -5.69
N ARG A 450 -4.02 -20.25 -5.32
CA ARG A 450 -4.70 -21.31 -4.56
C ARG A 450 -6.10 -21.59 -5.12
N LYS A 451 -6.46 -22.86 -5.27
CA LYS A 451 -7.85 -23.26 -5.55
C LYS A 451 -8.69 -23.16 -4.27
N VAL A 452 -9.71 -22.31 -4.27
CA VAL A 452 -10.58 -22.04 -3.09
C VAL A 452 -12.04 -22.44 -3.28
N VAL A 453 -12.48 -22.67 -4.53
CA VAL A 453 -13.83 -23.17 -4.81
C VAL A 453 -13.88 -24.68 -4.58
N TYR A 454 -14.88 -25.13 -3.82
CA TYR A 454 -15.21 -26.54 -3.61
C TYR A 454 -16.42 -26.88 -4.47
N PRO A 455 -16.23 -27.60 -5.59
CA PRO A 455 -17.25 -27.71 -6.62
C PRO A 455 -18.18 -28.90 -6.41
N TYR A 456 -19.45 -28.65 -6.72
CA TYR A 456 -20.49 -29.65 -6.91
C TYR A 456 -21.04 -29.56 -8.33
N VAL A 457 -21.58 -30.65 -8.88
CA VAL A 457 -22.28 -30.65 -10.18
C VAL A 457 -23.52 -31.53 -10.13
N GLN A 458 -24.55 -31.16 -10.89
CA GLN A 458 -25.74 -31.98 -11.09
C GLN A 458 -25.44 -33.06 -12.12
N ASP A 459 -25.41 -34.32 -11.68
CA ASP A 459 -25.15 -35.47 -12.56
C ASP A 459 -26.47 -36.03 -13.11
N PHE A 460 -26.89 -35.46 -14.25
CA PHE A 460 -28.04 -35.91 -15.02
C PHE A 460 -27.86 -37.28 -15.69
N ILE A 461 -26.62 -37.79 -15.81
CA ILE A 461 -26.32 -38.99 -16.59
C ILE A 461 -26.43 -40.23 -15.70
N ASN A 462 -25.74 -40.25 -14.55
CA ASN A 462 -25.67 -41.44 -13.69
C ASN A 462 -26.53 -41.33 -12.43
N ASN A 463 -26.83 -40.10 -11.97
CA ASN A 463 -27.47 -39.86 -10.67
C ASN A 463 -28.81 -39.10 -10.77
N GLY A 464 -29.40 -39.00 -11.97
CA GLY A 464 -30.75 -38.46 -12.18
C GLY A 464 -30.89 -36.96 -11.84
N GLY A 465 -29.82 -36.19 -11.99
CA GLY A 465 -29.80 -34.74 -11.73
C GLY A 465 -29.47 -34.37 -10.28
N LYS A 466 -29.13 -35.34 -9.43
CA LYS A 466 -28.63 -35.06 -8.07
C LYS A 466 -27.34 -34.26 -8.11
N LEU A 467 -27.21 -33.33 -7.17
CA LEU A 467 -25.98 -32.59 -6.92
C LEU A 467 -24.96 -33.52 -6.26
N MET A 468 -23.81 -33.73 -6.91
CA MET A 468 -22.74 -34.63 -6.48
C MET A 468 -21.46 -33.83 -6.20
N ASP A 469 -20.67 -34.29 -5.23
CA ASP A 469 -19.31 -33.78 -5.00
C ASP A 469 -18.46 -34.00 -6.25
N TYR A 470 -17.83 -32.93 -6.74
CA TYR A 470 -17.02 -32.92 -7.95
C TYR A 470 -15.62 -32.35 -7.70
N ASN A 471 -15.21 -32.23 -6.43
CA ASN A 471 -13.95 -31.61 -6.01
C ASN A 471 -12.73 -32.42 -6.47
N MET A 472 -12.84 -33.74 -6.40
CA MET A 472 -11.73 -34.65 -6.69
C MET A 472 -11.61 -35.03 -8.17
N GLU A 473 -12.44 -34.51 -9.07
CA GLU A 473 -12.45 -34.95 -10.48
C GLU A 473 -11.41 -34.20 -11.34
N GLU A 474 -10.66 -34.92 -12.17
CA GLU A 474 -9.61 -34.37 -13.06
C GLU A 474 -10.09 -33.16 -13.88
N GLY A 475 -11.33 -33.20 -14.38
CA GLY A 475 -11.96 -32.13 -15.17
C GLY A 475 -12.19 -30.81 -14.43
N ARG A 476 -11.68 -30.64 -13.20
CA ARG A 476 -11.71 -29.42 -12.37
C ARG A 476 -10.35 -28.93 -11.89
N MET A 477 -9.28 -29.66 -12.16
CA MET A 477 -8.00 -29.35 -11.57
C MET A 477 -7.46 -28.03 -12.10
N LEU A 478 -7.09 -27.14 -11.17
CA LEU A 478 -6.49 -25.87 -11.51
C LEU A 478 -5.07 -26.10 -12.03
N GLN A 479 -4.78 -25.62 -13.24
CA GLN A 479 -3.46 -25.66 -13.86
C GLN A 479 -2.94 -24.22 -14.00
N VAL A 480 -1.76 -23.92 -13.44
CA VAL A 480 -1.17 -22.57 -13.43
C VAL A 480 0.02 -22.51 -14.38
N GLY A 481 -0.12 -21.74 -15.46
CA GLY A 481 0.91 -21.47 -16.46
C GLY A 481 1.80 -20.28 -16.10
N ALA A 482 2.14 -19.46 -17.08
CA ALA A 482 2.91 -18.23 -16.88
C ALA A 482 2.17 -17.19 -16.01
N ILE A 483 2.94 -16.40 -15.27
CA ILE A 483 2.49 -15.24 -14.51
C ILE A 483 3.38 -14.08 -14.93
N VAL A 484 2.89 -13.22 -15.80
CA VAL A 484 3.69 -12.25 -16.56
C VAL A 484 3.53 -10.85 -16.02
N ASP A 485 4.65 -10.19 -15.67
CA ASP A 485 4.70 -8.74 -15.47
C ASP A 485 4.41 -8.01 -16.79
N ARG A 486 3.33 -7.21 -16.79
CA ARG A 486 2.87 -6.40 -17.92
C ARG A 486 3.53 -5.03 -17.99
N ASN A 487 4.13 -4.56 -16.89
CA ASN A 487 4.79 -3.27 -16.78
C ASN A 487 6.18 -3.27 -17.45
N LEU A 488 6.87 -4.42 -17.48
CA LEU A 488 8.09 -4.59 -18.27
C LEU A 488 7.81 -4.55 -19.77
N LYS A 489 8.58 -3.73 -20.50
CA LYS A 489 8.57 -3.72 -21.98
C LYS A 489 9.18 -5.00 -22.55
N SER A 490 8.71 -5.41 -23.73
CA SER A 490 9.20 -6.58 -24.49
C SER A 490 10.51 -6.27 -25.19
#